data_AF-A0A7S4MHN0-F1
#
_entry.id   AF-A0A7S4MHN0-F1
#
_cell.length_a   1.000
_cell.length_b   1.000
_cell.length_c   1.000
_cell.angle_alpha   90.00
_cell.angle_beta   90.00
_cell.angle_gamma   90.00
#
_symmetry.space_group_name_H-M   'P 1'
#
loop_
_entity.id
_entity.type
_entity.pdbx_description
1 polymer ?
#
loop_
_entity_poly.entity_id
_entity_poly.type
_entity_poly.pdbx_seq_one_letter_code
_entity_poly.pdbx_strand_id
1 'polypeptide(L)'
;MCKRSSGAITPSSSISDVKSSASNALDGGSKEPSLLARYTCASVLTAFLAVWCKFTFVPENEQPGVGADMQSWHTPALLTLGYLVSLPLLRTFTEKVLAPRYDLKALLTESMVLYNVAQVILNGWTVWKIIDAVWFRGHPFIGDIHTISGASYAVWVHYCDKYLEFFDTYFMVLRGKMNQVSFLHVYHHFSIAWAWWAANKLFPGGDSYFGALLNSWIHVMMYSYYALALLKVHCPWKRFLTQAQLLQFMTVVGYSLVCMQMWPSDEVLFKHKLCIYIQVWEMMSLFFLFSIFYRKSYSKKKTRSENDAMRVEAKVTSADDDDDDQCQAAVARATNTATEIIGTAAKDANKVVSSAKRTLIESAAPMHKATGDGMSRPSWSIVS
;
A
#
# COMPACT_ATOMS: atom_id res chain seq x y z
N MET A 1 64.74 64.33 0.18
CA MET A 1 63.67 63.73 1.02
C MET A 1 62.33 63.90 0.30
N CYS A 2 61.85 62.84 -0.34
CA CYS A 2 60.61 62.82 -1.13
C CYS A 2 59.36 62.83 -0.23
N LYS A 3 58.37 63.68 -0.56
CA LYS A 3 56.96 63.50 -0.15
C LYS A 3 56.13 63.36 -1.44
N ARG A 4 55.53 62.18 -1.63
CA ARG A 4 54.61 61.86 -2.73
C ARG A 4 53.19 61.96 -2.18
N SER A 5 52.35 62.78 -2.80
CA SER A 5 50.91 62.86 -2.54
C SER A 5 50.20 61.69 -3.23
N SER A 6 49.45 60.90 -2.48
CA SER A 6 48.54 59.89 -3.02
C SER A 6 47.11 60.38 -2.83
N GLY A 7 46.38 60.51 -3.95
CA GLY A 7 44.97 60.88 -3.97
C GLY A 7 44.09 59.83 -3.32
N ALA A 8 43.12 60.28 -2.53
CA ALA A 8 42.09 59.46 -1.92
C ALA A 8 41.02 59.13 -2.96
N ILE A 9 40.87 57.83 -3.25
CA ILE A 9 39.71 57.26 -3.93
C ILE A 9 38.60 57.18 -2.89
N THR A 10 37.47 57.83 -3.13
CA THR A 10 36.23 57.65 -2.37
C THR A 10 35.49 56.41 -2.88
N PRO A 11 35.09 55.48 -1.99
CA PRO A 11 33.93 54.65 -2.24
C PRO A 11 32.96 54.80 -1.05
N SER A 12 31.97 55.67 -1.21
CA SER A 12 30.80 55.70 -0.31
C SER A 12 29.54 55.41 -1.11
N SER A 13 29.44 54.19 -1.64
CA SER A 13 28.15 53.53 -1.84
C SER A 13 28.05 52.46 -0.76
N SER A 14 27.01 52.56 0.03
CA SER A 14 26.92 51.93 1.33
C SER A 14 26.82 50.40 1.18
N ILE A 15 27.64 49.66 1.94
CA ILE A 15 27.54 48.20 2.10
C ILE A 15 26.19 47.80 2.75
N SER A 16 25.44 48.77 3.29
CA SER A 16 24.07 48.59 3.79
C SER A 16 23.02 48.41 2.67
N ASP A 17 23.18 49.05 1.51
CA ASP A 17 22.18 48.94 0.43
C ASP A 17 22.30 47.62 -0.34
N VAL A 18 23.52 47.07 -0.44
CA VAL A 18 23.75 45.74 -1.00
C VAL A 18 23.26 44.64 -0.04
N LYS A 19 23.32 44.86 1.28
CA LYS A 19 22.76 43.91 2.26
C LYS A 19 21.23 43.94 2.34
N SER A 20 20.57 45.09 2.13
CA SER A 20 19.10 45.14 2.12
C SER A 20 18.49 44.58 0.83
N SER A 21 19.20 44.72 -0.31
CA SER A 21 18.77 44.08 -1.56
C SER A 21 19.15 42.59 -1.64
N ALA A 22 20.15 42.13 -0.89
CA ALA A 22 20.52 40.71 -0.81
C ALA A 22 19.72 39.92 0.23
N SER A 23 19.14 40.56 1.25
CA SER A 23 18.24 39.89 2.20
C SER A 23 16.88 39.54 1.61
N ASN A 24 16.47 40.21 0.53
CA ASN A 24 15.21 39.91 -0.18
C ASN A 24 15.38 38.87 -1.31
N ALA A 25 16.62 38.42 -1.58
CA ALA A 25 16.92 37.45 -2.64
C ALA A 25 17.26 36.03 -2.11
N LEU A 26 17.13 35.81 -0.80
CA LEU A 26 17.38 34.52 -0.14
C LEU A 26 16.15 33.91 0.57
N ASP A 27 14.95 34.48 0.38
CA ASP A 27 13.68 33.92 0.90
C ASP A 27 13.11 32.83 -0.03
N GLY A 28 13.99 31.95 -0.54
CA GLY A 28 13.61 30.75 -1.28
C GLY A 28 13.25 29.57 -0.37
N GLY A 29 13.04 29.82 0.92
CA GLY A 29 12.59 28.82 1.89
C GLY A 29 11.07 28.69 1.87
N SER A 30 10.55 27.47 1.76
CA SER A 30 9.12 27.18 1.91
C SER A 30 8.57 27.84 3.19
N LYS A 31 7.56 28.70 3.05
CA LYS A 31 7.03 29.48 4.18
C LYS A 31 6.31 28.59 5.18
N GLU A 32 6.44 28.88 6.47
CA GLU A 32 5.62 28.19 7.48
C GLU A 32 4.14 28.52 7.26
N PRO A 33 3.26 27.51 7.16
CA PRO A 33 1.84 27.74 6.90
C PRO A 33 1.15 28.36 8.12
N SER A 34 0.22 29.28 7.86
CA SER A 34 -0.59 29.87 8.94
C SER A 34 -1.40 28.80 9.67
N LEU A 35 -1.69 29.04 10.96
CA LEU A 35 -2.59 28.17 11.74
C LEU A 35 -3.95 28.01 11.07
N LEU A 36 -4.48 29.07 10.47
CA LEU A 36 -5.74 29.02 9.73
C LEU A 36 -5.68 28.00 8.58
N ALA A 37 -4.59 27.96 7.81
CA ALA A 37 -4.43 27.00 6.72
C ALA A 37 -4.39 25.55 7.24
N ARG A 38 -3.63 25.30 8.32
CA ARG A 38 -3.53 23.98 8.99
C ARG A 38 -4.90 23.49 9.48
N TYR A 39 -5.62 24.34 10.22
CA TYR A 39 -6.95 24.00 10.71
C TYR A 39 -8.01 23.91 9.60
N THR A 40 -7.84 24.64 8.50
CA THR A 40 -8.69 24.48 7.32
C THR A 40 -8.53 23.08 6.72
N CYS A 41 -7.29 22.61 6.53
CA CYS A 41 -7.03 21.24 6.07
C CYS A 41 -7.64 20.18 7.01
N ALA A 42 -7.49 20.35 8.33
CA ALA A 42 -8.10 19.44 9.31
C ALA A 42 -9.63 19.49 9.29
N SER A 43 -10.24 20.66 9.10
CA SER A 43 -11.70 20.84 9.02
C SER A 43 -12.28 20.18 7.76
N VAL A 44 -11.61 20.33 6.61
CA VAL A 44 -12.00 19.67 5.36
C VAL A 44 -11.96 18.15 5.52
N LEU A 45 -10.90 17.62 6.13
CA LEU A 45 -10.82 16.19 6.43
C LEU A 45 -11.93 15.74 7.39
N THR A 46 -12.20 16.51 8.44
CA THR A 46 -13.27 16.21 9.40
C THR A 46 -14.64 16.15 8.72
N ALA A 47 -14.93 17.09 7.82
CA ALA A 47 -16.16 17.09 7.04
C ALA A 47 -16.25 15.86 6.13
N PHE A 48 -15.14 15.48 5.47
CA PHE A 48 -15.08 14.25 4.68
C PHE A 48 -15.36 13.01 5.54
N LEU A 49 -14.69 12.89 6.70
CA LEU A 49 -14.90 11.78 7.63
C LEU A 49 -16.34 11.69 8.13
N ALA A 50 -16.98 12.83 8.41
CA ALA A 50 -18.38 12.86 8.81
C ALA A 50 -19.32 12.34 7.71
N VAL A 51 -19.09 12.75 6.46
CA VAL A 51 -19.83 12.23 5.31
C VAL A 51 -19.56 10.75 5.11
N TRP A 52 -18.30 10.32 5.18
CA TRP A 52 -17.93 8.91 5.07
C TRP A 52 -18.60 8.05 6.15
N CYS A 53 -18.58 8.48 7.42
CA CYS A 53 -19.24 7.78 8.52
C CYS A 53 -20.74 7.58 8.26
N LYS A 54 -21.43 8.57 7.69
CA LYS A 54 -22.85 8.47 7.35
C LYS A 54 -23.14 7.37 6.34
N PHE A 55 -22.23 7.10 5.40
CA PHE A 55 -22.39 6.05 4.40
C PHE A 55 -21.86 4.69 4.86
N THR A 56 -20.90 4.67 5.79
CA THR A 56 -20.31 3.43 6.33
C THR A 56 -21.20 2.81 7.41
N PHE A 57 -21.62 3.59 8.39
CA PHE A 57 -22.39 3.12 9.55
C PHE A 57 -23.88 3.11 9.24
N VAL A 58 -24.29 2.13 8.43
CA VAL A 58 -25.70 1.82 8.16
C VAL A 58 -26.30 0.98 9.29
N PRO A 59 -27.63 0.92 9.43
CA PRO A 59 -28.27 -0.03 10.35
C PRO A 59 -27.80 -1.48 10.09
N GLU A 60 -27.59 -2.27 11.15
CA GLU A 60 -27.02 -3.63 11.05
C GLU A 60 -27.88 -4.58 10.18
N ASN A 61 -29.20 -4.42 10.21
CA ASN A 61 -30.14 -5.16 9.37
C ASN A 61 -30.11 -4.76 7.89
N GLU A 62 -29.55 -3.59 7.55
CA GLU A 62 -29.43 -3.09 6.19
C GLU A 62 -28.02 -3.26 5.62
N GLN A 63 -27.13 -3.98 6.33
CA GLN A 63 -25.75 -4.11 5.89
C GLN A 63 -25.68 -4.78 4.50
N PRO A 64 -24.91 -4.22 3.56
CA PRO A 64 -24.70 -4.85 2.26
C PRO A 64 -23.99 -6.19 2.39
N GLY A 65 -24.34 -7.13 1.51
CA GLY A 65 -23.83 -8.51 1.50
C GLY A 65 -24.68 -9.47 2.34
N VAL A 66 -25.24 -9.00 3.45
CA VAL A 66 -26.09 -9.82 4.34
C VAL A 66 -27.56 -9.45 4.21
N GLY A 67 -27.93 -8.24 4.63
CA GLY A 67 -29.32 -7.76 4.68
C GLY A 67 -29.76 -7.03 3.42
N ALA A 68 -28.79 -6.53 2.63
CA ALA A 68 -29.01 -5.89 1.35
C ALA A 68 -28.01 -6.42 0.31
N ASP A 69 -28.31 -6.23 -0.98
CA ASP A 69 -27.38 -6.60 -2.04
C ASP A 69 -26.08 -5.79 -1.95
N MET A 70 -24.95 -6.50 -1.88
CA MET A 70 -23.62 -5.90 -1.99
C MET A 70 -23.49 -5.13 -3.32
N GLN A 71 -22.93 -3.92 -3.25
CA GLN A 71 -22.75 -3.05 -4.41
C GLN A 71 -22.05 -3.78 -5.56
N SER A 72 -22.48 -3.41 -6.78
CA SER A 72 -21.84 -3.89 -8.00
C SER A 72 -20.36 -3.55 -8.03
N TRP A 73 -19.57 -4.33 -8.77
CA TRP A 73 -18.13 -4.12 -8.96
C TRP A 73 -17.77 -2.74 -9.56
N HIS A 74 -18.75 -2.05 -10.17
CA HIS A 74 -18.57 -0.69 -10.67
C HIS A 74 -18.18 0.30 -9.56
N THR A 75 -18.78 0.20 -8.37
CA THR A 75 -18.48 1.09 -7.24
C THR A 75 -17.02 0.95 -6.78
N PRO A 76 -16.51 -0.24 -6.40
CA PRO A 76 -15.10 -0.39 -6.04
C PRO A 76 -14.18 -0.07 -7.21
N ALA A 77 -14.57 -0.33 -8.47
CA ALA A 77 -13.79 0.05 -9.64
C ALA A 77 -13.67 1.58 -9.79
N LEU A 78 -14.75 2.33 -9.64
CA LEU A 78 -14.75 3.79 -9.72
C LEU A 78 -13.89 4.40 -8.60
N LEU A 79 -14.02 3.92 -7.37
CA LEU A 79 -13.19 4.38 -6.25
C LEU A 79 -11.70 4.08 -6.48
N THR A 80 -11.39 2.89 -6.96
CA THR A 80 -10.01 2.47 -7.23
C THR A 80 -9.41 3.22 -8.42
N LEU A 81 -10.18 3.42 -9.49
CA LEU A 81 -9.74 4.20 -10.65
C LEU A 81 -9.54 5.67 -10.26
N GLY A 82 -10.46 6.24 -9.48
CA GLY A 82 -10.34 7.59 -8.93
C GLY A 82 -9.07 7.72 -8.09
N TYR A 83 -8.79 6.74 -7.23
CA TYR A 83 -7.54 6.67 -6.47
C TYR A 83 -6.32 6.70 -7.39
N LEU A 84 -6.20 5.77 -8.33
CA LEU A 84 -5.02 5.67 -9.21
C LEU A 84 -4.82 6.91 -10.10
N VAL A 85 -5.91 7.49 -10.63
CA VAL A 85 -5.86 8.70 -11.47
C VAL A 85 -5.55 9.95 -10.66
N SER A 86 -6.02 10.03 -9.42
CA SER A 86 -5.77 11.19 -8.56
C SER A 86 -4.31 11.29 -8.11
N LEU A 87 -3.58 10.18 -7.93
CA LEU A 87 -2.18 10.20 -7.47
C LEU A 87 -1.24 11.05 -8.34
N PRO A 88 -1.15 10.90 -9.69
CA PRO A 88 -0.29 11.73 -10.52
C PRO A 88 -0.73 13.20 -10.57
N LEU A 89 -2.04 13.46 -10.51
CA LEU A 89 -2.59 14.82 -10.45
C LEU A 89 -2.20 15.51 -9.15
N LEU A 90 -2.40 14.82 -8.03
CA LEU A 90 -2.05 15.27 -6.68
C LEU A 90 -0.55 15.48 -6.53
N ARG A 91 0.26 14.59 -7.11
CA ARG A 91 1.71 14.75 -7.15
C ARG A 91 2.11 16.02 -7.90
N THR A 92 1.59 16.21 -9.11
CA THR A 92 1.89 17.39 -9.93
C THR A 92 1.47 18.68 -9.23
N PHE A 93 0.29 18.66 -8.59
CA PHE A 93 -0.18 19.77 -7.77
C PHE A 93 0.73 20.02 -6.57
N THR A 94 1.14 18.98 -5.85
CA THR A 94 2.03 19.12 -4.69
C THR A 94 3.38 19.71 -5.09
N GLU A 95 4.04 19.15 -6.11
CA GLU A 95 5.37 19.58 -6.55
C GLU A 95 5.37 20.99 -7.15
N LYS A 96 4.36 21.34 -7.97
CA LYS A 96 4.33 22.63 -8.67
C LYS A 96 3.65 23.75 -7.87
N VAL A 97 2.72 23.41 -6.98
CA VAL A 97 1.87 24.40 -6.29
C VAL A 97 2.20 24.50 -4.81
N LEU A 98 2.18 23.40 -4.07
CA LEU A 98 2.28 23.46 -2.62
C LEU A 98 3.75 23.53 -2.15
N ALA A 99 4.62 22.67 -2.65
CA ALA A 99 6.00 22.52 -2.20
C ALA A 99 6.83 23.81 -2.30
N PRO A 100 6.70 24.63 -3.37
CA PRO A 100 7.43 25.91 -3.45
C PRO A 100 6.90 26.98 -2.48
N ARG A 101 5.70 26.81 -1.93
CA ARG A 101 5.01 27.84 -1.16
C ARG A 101 4.99 27.57 0.34
N TYR A 102 4.91 26.31 0.75
CA TYR A 102 4.64 25.93 2.14
C TYR A 102 5.50 24.76 2.60
N ASP A 103 5.83 24.73 3.89
CA ASP A 103 6.26 23.50 4.55
C ASP A 103 5.05 22.53 4.63
N LEU A 104 5.10 21.50 3.77
CA LEU A 104 4.04 20.50 3.62
C LEU A 104 3.86 19.65 4.88
N LYS A 105 4.93 19.40 5.63
CA LYS A 105 4.84 18.63 6.88
C LYS A 105 4.07 19.44 7.91
N ALA A 106 4.44 20.70 8.11
CA ALA A 106 3.75 21.59 9.03
C ALA A 106 2.28 21.81 8.61
N LEU A 107 2.01 21.94 7.31
CA LEU A 107 0.66 22.18 6.79
C LEU A 107 -0.32 21.04 7.11
N LEU A 108 0.17 19.80 7.08
CA LEU A 108 -0.67 18.58 7.16
C LEU A 108 -0.61 17.89 8.53
N THR A 109 0.19 18.38 9.47
CA THR A 109 0.44 17.70 10.75
C THR A 109 -0.87 17.45 11.52
N GLU A 110 -1.71 18.47 11.69
CA GLU A 110 -3.00 18.35 12.37
C GLU A 110 -3.92 17.33 11.68
N SER A 111 -4.01 17.40 10.36
CA SER A 111 -4.82 16.48 9.55
C SER A 111 -4.36 15.03 9.72
N MET A 112 -3.04 14.78 9.70
CA MET A 112 -2.49 13.44 9.87
C MET A 112 -2.67 12.92 11.29
N VAL A 113 -2.51 13.76 12.32
CA VAL A 113 -2.78 13.35 13.71
C VAL A 113 -4.25 12.99 13.87
N LEU A 114 -5.16 13.85 13.39
CA LEU A 114 -6.60 13.58 13.41
C LEU A 114 -6.94 12.27 12.70
N TYR A 115 -6.40 12.08 11.49
CA TYR A 115 -6.61 10.88 10.70
C TYR A 115 -6.11 9.61 11.41
N ASN A 116 -4.87 9.61 11.90
CA ASN A 116 -4.30 8.45 12.57
C ASN A 116 -5.07 8.10 13.86
N VAL A 117 -5.49 9.11 14.63
CA VAL A 117 -6.33 8.89 15.83
C VAL A 117 -7.70 8.33 15.45
N ALA A 118 -8.34 8.88 14.41
CA ALA A 118 -9.60 8.36 13.91
C ALA A 118 -9.47 6.90 13.45
N GLN A 119 -8.36 6.56 12.77
CA GLN A 119 -8.05 5.20 12.35
C GLN A 119 -7.85 4.24 13.52
N VAL A 120 -7.15 4.66 14.58
CA VAL A 120 -7.01 3.88 15.83
C VAL A 120 -8.37 3.60 16.45
N ILE A 121 -9.24 4.62 16.55
CA ILE A 121 -10.58 4.48 17.13
C ILE A 121 -11.44 3.53 16.28
N LEU A 122 -11.44 3.71 14.96
CA LEU A 122 -12.22 2.89 14.03
C LEU A 122 -11.79 1.42 14.08
N ASN A 123 -10.49 1.15 13.94
CA ASN A 123 -9.97 -0.22 13.99
C ASN A 123 -10.14 -0.84 15.39
N GLY A 124 -10.00 -0.05 16.46
CA GLY A 124 -10.26 -0.50 17.82
C GLY A 124 -11.73 -0.88 18.05
N TRP A 125 -12.65 -0.09 17.49
CA TRP A 125 -14.08 -0.41 17.49
C TRP A 125 -14.38 -1.70 16.72
N THR A 126 -13.75 -1.90 15.55
CA THR A 126 -13.89 -3.15 14.76
C THR A 126 -13.42 -4.36 15.55
N VAL A 127 -12.24 -4.29 16.19
CA VAL A 127 -11.72 -5.35 17.06
C VAL A 127 -12.71 -5.66 18.18
N TRP A 128 -13.16 -4.64 18.90
CA TRP A 128 -14.12 -4.82 20.01
C TRP A 128 -15.43 -5.45 19.53
N LYS A 129 -15.99 -5.00 18.41
CA LYS A 129 -17.24 -5.54 17.84
C LYS A 129 -17.13 -7.00 17.45
N ILE A 130 -16.01 -7.40 16.85
CA ILE A 130 -15.77 -8.80 16.48
C ILE A 130 -15.63 -9.66 17.75
N ILE A 131 -14.86 -9.20 18.74
CA ILE A 131 -14.73 -9.93 20.02
C ILE A 131 -16.10 -10.06 20.70
N ASP A 132 -16.90 -8.99 20.75
CA ASP A 132 -18.25 -9.01 21.31
C ASP A 132 -19.13 -10.06 20.64
N ALA A 133 -19.08 -10.12 19.30
CA ALA A 133 -19.85 -11.09 18.53
C ALA A 133 -19.44 -12.55 18.80
N VAL A 134 -18.14 -12.83 18.85
CA VAL A 134 -17.60 -14.19 19.07
C VAL A 134 -17.77 -14.64 20.52
N TRP A 135 -17.46 -13.78 21.49
CA TRP A 135 -17.47 -14.16 22.91
C TRP A 135 -18.86 -14.11 23.55
N PHE A 136 -19.69 -13.15 23.16
CA PHE A 136 -20.94 -12.87 23.88
C PHE A 136 -22.21 -13.08 23.03
N ARG A 137 -22.11 -13.02 21.69
CA ARG A 137 -23.28 -13.19 20.81
C ARG A 137 -23.32 -14.52 20.06
N GLY A 138 -22.42 -15.45 20.42
CA GLY A 138 -22.46 -16.83 19.95
C GLY A 138 -22.00 -17.02 18.50
N HIS A 139 -21.24 -16.09 17.91
CA HIS A 139 -20.58 -16.37 16.63
C HIS A 139 -19.55 -17.48 16.83
N PRO A 140 -19.59 -18.59 16.06
CA PRO A 140 -18.64 -19.67 16.20
C PRO A 140 -17.20 -19.19 16.02
N PHE A 141 -16.29 -19.76 16.80
CA PHE A 141 -14.87 -19.42 16.72
C PHE A 141 -14.19 -20.03 15.49
N ILE A 142 -14.68 -21.16 14.97
CA ILE A 142 -14.08 -21.87 13.85
C ILE A 142 -15.11 -22.67 13.08
N GLY A 143 -14.93 -22.78 11.76
CA GLY A 143 -15.64 -23.74 10.93
C GLY A 143 -17.08 -23.32 10.62
N ASP A 144 -17.33 -22.02 10.49
CA ASP A 144 -18.65 -21.47 10.20
C ASP A 144 -18.71 -20.78 8.84
N ILE A 145 -19.80 -21.06 8.13
CA ILE A 145 -20.10 -20.56 6.79
C ILE A 145 -21.26 -19.55 6.80
N HIS A 146 -22.14 -19.61 7.81
CA HIS A 146 -23.45 -19.01 7.72
C HIS A 146 -23.74 -18.00 8.81
N THR A 147 -23.01 -18.00 9.92
CA THR A 147 -23.38 -17.14 11.04
C THR A 147 -23.25 -15.68 10.64
N ILE A 148 -24.38 -15.01 10.78
CA ILE A 148 -24.52 -13.58 10.63
C ILE A 148 -24.65 -13.01 12.05
N SER A 149 -23.76 -12.12 12.41
CA SER A 149 -23.74 -11.48 13.72
C SER A 149 -23.10 -10.09 13.63
N GLY A 150 -22.86 -9.46 14.79
CA GLY A 150 -22.08 -8.23 14.87
C GLY A 150 -20.68 -8.33 14.24
N ALA A 151 -20.11 -9.54 14.09
CA ALA A 151 -18.87 -9.77 13.37
C ALA A 151 -19.01 -9.46 11.87
N SER A 152 -20.12 -9.87 11.25
CA SER A 152 -20.43 -9.61 9.84
C SER A 152 -20.59 -8.11 9.58
N TYR A 153 -21.17 -7.39 10.55
CA TYR A 153 -21.27 -5.92 10.49
C TYR A 153 -19.92 -5.24 10.61
N ALA A 154 -19.07 -5.72 11.54
CA ALA A 154 -17.72 -5.22 11.69
C ALA A 154 -16.87 -5.48 10.43
N VAL A 155 -17.05 -6.61 9.75
CA VAL A 155 -16.40 -6.91 8.46
C VAL A 155 -16.83 -5.96 7.35
N TRP A 156 -18.11 -5.53 7.33
CA TRP A 156 -18.57 -4.49 6.41
C TRP A 156 -17.86 -3.16 6.66
N VAL A 157 -17.83 -2.70 7.91
CA VAL A 157 -17.15 -1.44 8.29
C VAL A 157 -15.65 -1.53 7.99
N HIS A 158 -15.03 -2.67 8.27
CA HIS A 158 -13.64 -2.97 7.93
C HIS A 158 -13.37 -2.87 6.43
N TYR A 159 -14.29 -3.36 5.60
CA TYR A 159 -14.20 -3.21 4.16
C TYR A 159 -14.26 -1.73 3.73
N CYS A 160 -15.18 -0.95 4.29
CA CYS A 160 -15.27 0.49 4.04
C CYS A 160 -13.98 1.22 4.44
N ASP A 161 -13.36 0.80 5.55
CA ASP A 161 -12.09 1.37 6.03
C ASP A 161 -10.96 1.21 5.01
N LYS A 162 -10.92 0.11 4.23
CA LYS A 162 -9.86 -0.07 3.22
C LYS A 162 -9.82 1.04 2.15
N TYR A 163 -10.95 1.71 1.87
CA TYR A 163 -10.96 2.90 1.01
C TYR A 163 -10.57 4.18 1.76
N LEU A 164 -10.86 4.25 3.06
CA LEU A 164 -10.40 5.34 3.89
C LEU A 164 -8.86 5.32 4.02
N GLU A 165 -8.26 4.13 4.03
CA GLU A 165 -6.81 3.93 4.03
C GLU A 165 -6.09 4.45 2.78
N PHE A 166 -6.81 4.75 1.68
CA PHE A 166 -6.21 5.43 0.53
C PHE A 166 -5.66 6.82 0.88
N PHE A 167 -6.17 7.43 1.95
CA PHE A 167 -5.62 8.67 2.48
C PHE A 167 -4.17 8.54 2.96
N ASP A 168 -3.70 7.36 3.33
CA ASP A 168 -2.28 7.12 3.65
C ASP A 168 -1.40 7.54 2.48
N THR A 169 -1.74 7.08 1.28
CA THR A 169 -1.03 7.42 0.05
C THR A 169 -1.19 8.90 -0.29
N TYR A 170 -2.39 9.47 -0.10
CA TYR A 170 -2.60 10.90 -0.34
C TYR A 170 -1.74 11.77 0.57
N PHE A 171 -1.59 11.42 1.86
CA PHE A 171 -0.69 12.12 2.77
C PHE A 171 0.77 11.96 2.37
N MET A 172 1.21 10.77 1.94
CA MET A 172 2.57 10.57 1.42
C MET A 172 2.86 11.48 0.21
N VAL A 173 1.93 11.53 -0.75
CA VAL A 173 2.06 12.37 -1.96
C VAL A 173 2.02 13.85 -1.60
N LEU A 174 1.06 14.29 -0.77
CA LEU A 174 0.90 15.69 -0.35
C LEU A 174 2.06 16.19 0.51
N ARG A 175 2.80 15.30 1.18
CA ARG A 175 4.05 15.62 1.88
C ARG A 175 5.28 15.63 0.98
N GLY A 176 5.13 15.29 -0.30
CA GLY A 176 6.24 15.11 -1.23
C GLY A 176 7.10 13.88 -0.96
N LYS A 177 6.63 12.93 -0.15
CA LYS A 177 7.36 11.70 0.23
C LYS A 177 7.11 10.57 -0.76
N MET A 178 7.46 10.80 -2.03
CA MET A 178 7.22 9.86 -3.14
C MET A 178 7.99 8.54 -3.01
N ASN A 179 9.07 8.54 -2.23
CA ASN A 179 9.81 7.35 -1.84
C ASN A 179 8.98 6.34 -1.02
N GLN A 180 7.95 6.81 -0.30
CA GLN A 180 7.07 5.98 0.52
C GLN A 180 5.96 5.33 -0.32
N VAL A 181 5.57 5.98 -1.43
CA VAL A 181 4.62 5.47 -2.42
C VAL A 181 5.28 4.39 -3.29
N SER A 182 5.61 3.27 -2.66
CA SER A 182 6.23 2.11 -3.28
C SER A 182 5.21 1.26 -4.04
N PHE A 183 5.68 0.40 -4.94
CA PHE A 183 4.82 -0.63 -5.54
C PHE A 183 4.13 -1.47 -4.48
N LEU A 184 4.84 -1.86 -3.42
CA LEU A 184 4.26 -2.67 -2.33
C LEU A 184 3.06 -1.96 -1.70
N HIS A 185 3.21 -0.68 -1.39
CA HIS A 185 2.15 0.15 -0.79
C HIS A 185 0.93 0.23 -1.70
N VAL A 186 1.12 0.64 -2.96
CA VAL A 186 0.02 0.80 -3.91
C VAL A 186 -0.64 -0.54 -4.26
N TYR A 187 0.17 -1.59 -4.45
CA TYR A 187 -0.32 -2.95 -4.67
C TYR A 187 -1.21 -3.40 -3.50
N HIS A 188 -0.73 -3.25 -2.26
CA HIS A 188 -1.47 -3.64 -1.06
C HIS A 188 -2.82 -2.93 -0.95
N HIS A 189 -2.86 -1.59 -1.02
CA HIS A 189 -4.13 -0.86 -0.91
C HIS A 189 -5.08 -1.20 -2.06
N PHE A 190 -4.55 -1.40 -3.27
CA PHE A 190 -5.35 -1.85 -4.41
C PHE A 190 -5.94 -3.25 -4.19
N SER A 191 -5.08 -4.23 -3.89
CA SER A 191 -5.47 -5.65 -3.82
C SER A 191 -6.39 -5.93 -2.64
N ILE A 192 -6.09 -5.37 -1.45
CA ILE A 192 -6.89 -5.55 -0.24
C ILE A 192 -8.30 -4.97 -0.40
N ALA A 193 -8.47 -3.80 -1.03
CA ALA A 193 -9.79 -3.22 -1.26
C ALA A 193 -10.68 -4.16 -2.12
N TRP A 194 -10.10 -4.77 -3.16
CA TRP A 194 -10.80 -5.73 -4.02
C TRP A 194 -11.02 -7.08 -3.34
N ALA A 195 -10.06 -7.57 -2.56
CA ALA A 195 -10.18 -8.82 -1.82
C ALA A 195 -11.32 -8.74 -0.80
N TRP A 196 -11.45 -7.62 -0.07
CA TRP A 196 -12.54 -7.44 0.89
C TRP A 196 -13.90 -7.21 0.24
N TRP A 197 -13.96 -6.56 -0.94
CA TRP A 197 -15.20 -6.53 -1.72
C TRP A 197 -15.63 -7.94 -2.12
N ALA A 198 -14.70 -8.75 -2.61
CA ALA A 198 -14.97 -10.14 -2.97
C ALA A 198 -15.39 -10.96 -1.74
N ALA A 199 -14.75 -10.78 -0.59
CA ALA A 199 -15.12 -11.44 0.66
C ALA A 199 -16.56 -11.10 1.06
N ASN A 200 -16.92 -9.83 1.13
CA ASN A 200 -18.28 -9.43 1.48
C ASN A 200 -19.32 -9.80 0.40
N LYS A 201 -18.93 -9.95 -0.88
CA LYS A 201 -19.86 -10.38 -1.94
C LYS A 201 -20.08 -11.89 -1.96
N LEU A 202 -19.01 -12.67 -1.80
CA LEU A 202 -19.02 -14.12 -1.97
C LEU A 202 -19.29 -14.86 -0.67
N PHE A 203 -18.85 -14.28 0.45
CA PHE A 203 -18.90 -14.88 1.78
C PHE A 203 -19.25 -13.84 2.86
N PRO A 204 -20.45 -13.23 2.79
CA PRO A 204 -20.94 -12.26 3.78
C PRO A 204 -21.29 -12.96 5.10
N GLY A 205 -20.31 -13.09 5.99
CA GLY A 205 -20.46 -13.76 7.29
C GLY A 205 -19.42 -14.85 7.51
N GLY A 206 -19.68 -15.71 8.49
CA GLY A 206 -18.82 -16.85 8.80
C GLY A 206 -17.40 -16.48 9.20
N ASP A 207 -16.47 -17.37 8.87
CA ASP A 207 -15.05 -17.29 9.26
C ASP A 207 -14.25 -16.11 8.69
N SER A 208 -14.86 -15.26 7.84
CA SER A 208 -14.21 -14.07 7.27
C SER A 208 -13.80 -13.04 8.35
N TYR A 209 -14.46 -13.05 9.51
CA TYR A 209 -14.19 -12.14 10.62
C TYR A 209 -12.73 -12.21 11.12
N PHE A 210 -12.10 -13.38 11.08
CA PHE A 210 -10.80 -13.60 11.71
C PHE A 210 -9.68 -12.80 11.02
N GLY A 211 -9.75 -12.72 9.68
CA GLY A 211 -8.86 -11.87 8.90
C GLY A 211 -9.05 -10.38 9.20
N ALA A 212 -10.29 -9.93 9.37
CA ALA A 212 -10.62 -8.55 9.72
C ALA A 212 -10.13 -8.21 11.13
N LEU A 213 -10.31 -9.12 12.09
CA LEU A 213 -9.87 -8.98 13.48
C LEU A 213 -8.37 -8.74 13.58
N LEU A 214 -7.55 -9.64 13.00
CA LEU A 214 -6.10 -9.49 13.10
C LEU A 214 -5.59 -8.30 12.29
N ASN A 215 -6.17 -8.00 11.11
CA ASN A 215 -5.80 -6.81 10.35
C ASN A 215 -6.11 -5.53 11.15
N SER A 216 -7.32 -5.42 11.71
CA SER A 216 -7.72 -4.27 12.54
C SER A 216 -6.83 -4.12 13.77
N TRP A 217 -6.48 -5.23 14.43
CA TRP A 217 -5.55 -5.21 15.57
C TRP A 217 -4.17 -4.67 15.17
N ILE A 218 -3.61 -5.15 14.05
CA ILE A 218 -2.35 -4.63 13.53
C ILE A 218 -2.48 -3.14 13.17
N HIS A 219 -3.60 -2.72 12.60
CA HIS A 219 -3.85 -1.33 12.22
C HIS A 219 -3.98 -0.40 13.43
N VAL A 220 -4.59 -0.85 14.54
CA VAL A 220 -4.54 -0.14 15.82
C VAL A 220 -3.09 0.15 16.22
N MET A 221 -2.21 -0.84 16.16
CA MET A 221 -0.80 -0.66 16.52
C MET A 221 -0.04 0.22 15.52
N MET A 222 -0.30 0.05 14.21
CA MET A 222 0.37 0.80 13.14
C MET A 222 0.01 2.29 13.19
N TYR A 223 -1.28 2.63 13.26
CA TYR A 223 -1.74 4.02 13.31
C TYR A 223 -1.41 4.68 14.65
N SER A 224 -1.38 3.91 15.75
CA SER A 224 -0.85 4.41 17.03
C SER A 224 0.63 4.82 16.90
N TYR A 225 1.44 3.99 16.24
CA TYR A 225 2.84 4.33 15.95
C TYR A 225 2.97 5.59 15.09
N TYR A 226 2.15 5.74 14.04
CA TYR A 226 2.19 6.94 13.19
C TYR A 226 1.73 8.21 13.92
N ALA A 227 0.70 8.12 14.75
CA ALA A 227 0.27 9.23 15.60
C ALA A 227 1.38 9.64 16.59
N LEU A 228 2.00 8.68 17.28
CA LEU A 228 3.09 8.92 18.22
C LEU A 228 4.34 9.51 17.54
N ALA A 229 4.67 9.05 16.33
CA ALA A 229 5.78 9.58 15.55
C ALA A 229 5.56 11.07 15.19
N LEU A 230 4.33 11.46 14.85
CA LEU A 230 3.98 12.87 14.61
C LEU A 230 4.08 13.73 15.87
N LEU A 231 3.77 13.16 17.03
CA LEU A 231 3.93 13.80 18.35
C LEU A 231 5.38 13.79 18.87
N LYS A 232 6.34 13.32 18.06
CA LYS A 232 7.77 13.22 18.41
C LYS A 232 8.04 12.33 19.63
N VAL A 233 7.19 11.32 19.85
CA VAL A 233 7.39 10.32 20.90
C VAL A 233 8.24 9.19 20.34
N HIS A 234 9.39 8.91 20.97
CA HIS A 234 10.30 7.86 20.52
C HIS A 234 9.66 6.47 20.66
N CYS A 235 9.58 5.73 19.55
CA CYS A 235 8.91 4.43 19.48
C CYS A 235 9.85 3.34 18.94
N PRO A 236 10.52 2.54 19.80
CA PRO A 236 11.50 1.55 19.35
C PRO A 236 10.88 0.26 18.75
N TRP A 237 9.54 0.16 18.67
CA TRP A 237 8.84 -1.07 18.28
C TRP A 237 8.57 -1.22 16.78
N LYS A 238 9.11 -0.36 15.91
CA LYS A 238 8.92 -0.44 14.45
C LYS A 238 9.22 -1.83 13.87
N ARG A 239 10.28 -2.47 14.34
CA ARG A 239 10.64 -3.84 13.91
C ARG A 239 9.61 -4.87 14.33
N PHE A 240 9.09 -4.77 15.56
CA PHE A 240 8.07 -5.67 16.08
C PHE A 240 6.75 -5.51 15.33
N LEU A 241 6.41 -4.31 14.87
CA LEU A 241 5.24 -4.09 14.00
C LEU A 241 5.34 -4.86 12.69
N THR A 242 6.49 -4.80 12.01
CA THR A 242 6.69 -5.56 10.77
C THR A 242 6.67 -7.07 11.01
N GLN A 243 7.19 -7.54 12.15
CA GLN A 243 7.10 -8.94 12.54
C GLN A 243 5.66 -9.37 12.82
N ALA A 244 4.88 -8.52 13.48
CA ALA A 244 3.47 -8.78 13.77
C ALA A 244 2.62 -8.86 12.48
N GLN A 245 2.91 -8.01 11.48
CA GLN A 245 2.31 -8.10 10.14
C GLN A 245 2.62 -9.42 9.43
N LEU A 246 3.88 -9.86 9.47
CA LEU A 246 4.27 -11.16 8.88
C LEU A 246 3.60 -12.33 9.60
N LEU A 247 3.52 -12.27 10.92
CA LEU A 247 2.83 -13.29 11.72
C LEU A 247 1.33 -13.32 11.39
N GLN A 248 0.67 -12.16 11.30
CA GLN A 248 -0.73 -12.05 10.89
C GLN A 248 -1.00 -12.83 9.60
N PHE A 249 -0.21 -12.60 8.53
CA PHE A 249 -0.45 -13.27 7.25
C PHE A 249 -0.42 -14.80 7.38
N MET A 250 0.55 -15.33 8.14
CA MET A 250 0.68 -16.77 8.38
C MET A 250 -0.48 -17.31 9.22
N THR A 251 -0.86 -16.62 10.29
CA THR A 251 -1.95 -17.03 11.18
C THR A 251 -3.30 -17.04 10.45
N VAL A 252 -3.56 -16.03 9.61
CA VAL A 252 -4.79 -15.94 8.81
C VAL A 252 -4.87 -17.07 7.78
N VAL A 253 -3.77 -17.40 7.11
CA VAL A 253 -3.72 -18.56 6.19
C VAL A 253 -3.99 -19.86 6.95
N GLY A 254 -3.30 -20.09 8.07
CA GLY A 254 -3.50 -21.28 8.89
C GLY A 254 -4.94 -21.45 9.36
N TYR A 255 -5.53 -20.37 9.90
CA TYR A 255 -6.94 -20.36 10.32
C TYR A 255 -7.88 -20.70 9.16
N SER A 256 -7.70 -20.06 8.00
CA SER A 256 -8.56 -20.28 6.83
C SER A 256 -8.52 -21.73 6.34
N LEU A 257 -7.34 -22.37 6.36
CA LEU A 257 -7.18 -23.76 5.96
C LEU A 257 -7.84 -24.74 6.96
N VAL A 258 -7.77 -24.46 8.26
CA VAL A 258 -8.45 -25.28 9.27
C VAL A 258 -9.97 -25.14 9.14
N CYS A 259 -10.48 -23.91 8.99
CA CYS A 259 -11.91 -23.66 8.79
C CYS A 259 -12.45 -24.44 7.60
N MET A 260 -11.74 -24.42 6.46
CA MET A 260 -12.13 -25.16 5.26
C MET A 260 -12.29 -26.67 5.50
N GLN A 261 -11.52 -27.26 6.43
CA GLN A 261 -11.64 -28.68 6.79
C GLN A 261 -12.79 -28.97 7.73
N MET A 262 -13.18 -27.99 8.55
CA MET A 262 -14.27 -28.11 9.54
C MET A 262 -15.65 -27.74 8.97
N TRP A 263 -15.67 -27.10 7.81
CA TRP A 263 -16.88 -26.71 7.11
C TRP A 263 -17.78 -27.91 6.73
N PRO A 264 -19.11 -27.79 6.90
CA PRO A 264 -20.06 -28.81 6.47
C PRO A 264 -19.96 -29.01 4.95
N SER A 265 -19.53 -30.20 4.52
CA SER A 265 -19.18 -30.47 3.13
C SER A 265 -20.37 -30.32 2.16
N ASP A 266 -21.58 -30.51 2.66
CA ASP A 266 -22.86 -30.36 1.98
C ASP A 266 -23.27 -28.90 1.75
N GLU A 267 -22.78 -27.97 2.58
CA GLU A 267 -23.10 -26.53 2.50
C GLU A 267 -22.01 -25.73 1.76
N VAL A 268 -20.84 -26.32 1.52
CA VAL A 268 -19.71 -25.65 0.87
C VAL A 268 -19.95 -25.48 -0.63
N LEU A 269 -20.30 -24.26 -1.00
CA LEU A 269 -20.41 -23.85 -2.40
C LEU A 269 -19.07 -23.41 -3.00
N PHE A 270 -19.01 -23.40 -4.34
CA PHE A 270 -17.83 -22.91 -5.09
C PHE A 270 -17.41 -21.50 -4.68
N LYS A 271 -18.38 -20.61 -4.37
CA LYS A 271 -18.11 -19.23 -3.93
C LYS A 271 -17.30 -19.16 -2.63
N HIS A 272 -17.54 -20.08 -1.68
CA HIS A 272 -16.80 -20.12 -0.41
C HIS A 272 -15.34 -20.53 -0.66
N LYS A 273 -15.13 -21.55 -1.50
CA LYS A 273 -13.79 -21.99 -1.91
C LYS A 273 -13.04 -20.88 -2.65
N LEU A 274 -13.72 -20.20 -3.58
CA LEU A 274 -13.16 -19.05 -4.30
C LEU A 274 -12.72 -17.93 -3.35
N CYS A 275 -13.54 -17.61 -2.34
CA CYS A 275 -13.18 -16.62 -1.32
C CYS A 275 -11.90 -17.01 -0.56
N ILE A 276 -11.78 -18.28 -0.14
CA ILE A 276 -10.55 -18.79 0.50
C ILE A 276 -9.35 -18.71 -0.45
N TYR A 277 -9.50 -19.08 -1.73
CA TYR A 277 -8.39 -18.99 -2.67
C TYR A 277 -7.90 -17.56 -2.86
N ILE A 278 -8.82 -16.59 -2.97
CA ILE A 278 -8.48 -15.16 -3.02
C ILE A 278 -7.75 -14.74 -1.74
N GLN A 279 -8.26 -15.14 -0.57
CA GLN A 279 -7.66 -14.83 0.73
C GLN A 279 -6.24 -15.39 0.85
N VAL A 280 -6.04 -16.68 0.54
CA VAL A 280 -4.73 -17.33 0.62
C VAL A 280 -3.75 -16.69 -0.38
N TRP A 281 -4.19 -16.43 -1.60
CA TRP A 281 -3.38 -15.73 -2.60
C TRP A 281 -2.91 -14.37 -2.08
N GLU A 282 -3.81 -13.58 -1.52
CA GLU A 282 -3.52 -12.24 -1.01
C GLU A 282 -2.56 -12.26 0.20
N MET A 283 -2.79 -13.16 1.16
CA MET A 283 -1.89 -13.28 2.31
C MET A 283 -0.49 -13.74 1.89
N MET A 284 -0.39 -14.67 0.93
CA MET A 284 0.90 -15.17 0.45
C MET A 284 1.65 -14.13 -0.40
N SER A 285 0.96 -13.36 -1.24
CA SER A 285 1.57 -12.29 -2.02
C SER A 285 2.13 -11.19 -1.10
N LEU A 286 1.35 -10.73 -0.13
CA LEU A 286 1.76 -9.73 0.84
C LEU A 286 2.87 -10.24 1.75
N PHE A 287 2.79 -11.48 2.23
CA PHE A 287 3.87 -12.06 3.03
C PHE A 287 5.20 -12.06 2.27
N PHE A 288 5.19 -12.44 0.99
CA PHE A 288 6.40 -12.42 0.15
C PHE A 288 6.97 -11.01 0.02
N LEU A 289 6.13 -10.03 -0.34
CA LEU A 289 6.55 -8.64 -0.49
C LEU A 289 7.06 -8.02 0.82
N PHE A 290 6.36 -8.27 1.94
CA PHE A 290 6.77 -7.82 3.27
C PHE A 290 8.02 -8.53 3.78
N SER A 291 8.25 -9.78 3.39
CA SER A 291 9.48 -10.50 3.73
C SER A 291 10.69 -9.92 3.01
N ILE A 292 10.53 -9.55 1.73
CA ILE A 292 11.56 -8.81 0.98
C ILE A 292 11.86 -7.47 1.65
N PHE A 293 10.81 -6.73 2.02
CA PHE A 293 10.93 -5.47 2.77
C PHE A 293 11.68 -5.67 4.09
N TYR A 294 11.21 -6.57 4.94
CA TYR A 294 11.78 -6.83 6.27
C TYR A 294 13.25 -7.24 6.20
N ARG A 295 13.59 -8.18 5.31
CA ARG A 295 14.98 -8.62 5.14
C ARG A 295 15.87 -7.45 4.74
N LYS A 296 15.39 -6.55 3.86
CA LYS A 296 16.19 -5.42 3.38
C LYS A 296 16.32 -4.29 4.40
N SER A 297 15.23 -3.96 5.09
CA SER A 297 15.21 -2.88 6.09
C SER A 297 15.99 -3.24 7.36
N TYR A 298 16.04 -4.51 7.73
CA TYR A 298 16.63 -4.94 9.00
C TYR A 298 17.88 -5.83 8.88
N SER A 299 18.31 -6.23 7.68
CA SER A 299 19.64 -6.84 7.52
C SER A 299 20.71 -5.75 7.64
N LYS A 300 21.30 -5.61 8.83
CA LYS A 300 22.46 -4.73 9.04
C LYS A 300 23.69 -5.27 8.29
N LYS A 301 24.36 -4.35 7.58
CA LYS A 301 25.74 -4.46 7.08
C LYS A 301 26.67 -4.94 8.19
N LYS A 302 27.38 -6.05 7.98
CA LYS A 302 28.45 -6.56 8.87
C LYS A 302 29.77 -5.77 8.76
N THR A 303 29.78 -4.57 8.18
CA THR A 303 31.00 -3.81 7.89
C THR A 303 30.78 -2.32 8.13
N ARG A 304 30.60 -1.92 9.39
CA ARG A 304 30.75 -0.51 9.81
C ARG A 304 30.93 -0.38 11.32
N SER A 305 31.86 -1.15 11.89
CA SER A 305 32.27 -1.02 13.29
C SER A 305 33.74 -0.67 13.30
N GLU A 306 34.06 0.62 13.24
CA GLU A 306 35.30 1.22 13.80
C GLU A 306 35.33 2.75 13.62
N ASN A 307 34.73 3.33 12.56
CA ASN A 307 34.83 4.77 12.29
C ASN A 307 33.64 5.65 12.73
N ASP A 308 32.52 5.09 13.21
CA ASP A 308 31.31 5.89 13.48
C ASP A 308 31.23 6.43 14.93
N ALA A 309 32.06 5.99 15.86
CA ALA A 309 31.99 6.40 17.27
C ALA A 309 32.21 7.92 17.48
N MET A 310 32.91 8.59 16.57
CA MET A 310 33.21 10.03 16.66
C MET A 310 32.18 10.94 15.95
N ARG A 311 31.20 10.36 15.24
CA ARG A 311 30.17 11.11 14.48
C ARG A 311 28.80 11.12 15.17
N VAL A 312 28.65 10.36 16.26
CA VAL A 312 27.37 10.11 16.94
C VAL A 312 26.84 11.33 17.72
N GLU A 313 27.70 12.19 18.28
CA GLU A 313 27.22 13.31 19.11
C GLU A 313 26.56 14.46 18.33
N ALA A 314 26.86 14.64 17.04
CA ALA A 314 26.34 15.78 16.27
C ALA A 314 25.02 15.51 15.53
N LYS A 315 24.54 14.26 15.46
CA LYS A 315 23.41 13.87 14.59
C LYS A 315 22.08 13.58 15.33
N VAL A 316 22.08 13.60 16.66
CA VAL A 316 20.94 13.14 17.49
C VAL A 316 19.71 14.06 17.42
N THR A 317 19.84 15.30 16.94
CA THR A 317 18.70 16.25 16.92
C THR A 317 17.96 16.36 15.59
N SER A 318 18.38 15.65 14.52
CA SER A 318 17.76 15.80 13.20
C SER A 318 17.60 14.50 12.37
N ALA A 319 17.91 13.32 12.91
CA ALA A 319 18.14 12.12 12.10
C ALA A 319 16.96 11.14 11.96
N ASP A 320 15.86 11.28 12.71
CA ASP A 320 14.85 10.22 12.75
C ASP A 320 13.93 10.17 11.50
N ASP A 321 13.77 11.29 10.77
CA ASP A 321 12.95 11.32 9.54
C ASP A 321 13.74 10.93 8.27
N ASP A 322 15.03 11.26 8.19
CA ASP A 322 15.84 11.10 6.97
C ASP A 322 16.31 9.65 6.72
N ASP A 323 16.57 8.87 7.78
CA ASP A 323 16.99 7.47 7.65
C ASP A 323 15.81 6.56 7.25
N ASP A 324 14.60 6.89 7.72
CA ASP A 324 13.36 6.16 7.40
C ASP A 324 12.95 6.34 5.94
N ASP A 325 13.09 7.56 5.42
CA ASP A 325 12.82 7.87 4.02
C ASP A 325 13.80 7.18 3.06
N GLN A 326 15.07 7.09 3.43
CA GLN A 326 16.08 6.38 2.63
C GLN A 326 15.83 4.87 2.57
N CYS A 327 15.36 4.28 3.66
CA CYS A 327 15.00 2.87 3.73
C CYS A 327 13.80 2.53 2.83
N GLN A 328 12.73 3.33 2.91
CA GLN A 328 11.55 3.18 2.05
C GLN A 328 11.87 3.44 0.57
N ALA A 329 12.72 4.44 0.26
CA ALA A 329 13.21 4.68 -1.10
C ALA A 329 14.01 3.48 -1.67
N ALA A 330 14.82 2.83 -0.85
CA ALA A 330 15.57 1.64 -1.24
C ALA A 330 14.65 0.44 -1.48
N VAL A 331 13.55 0.32 -0.74
CA VAL A 331 12.54 -0.72 -0.91
C VAL A 331 11.75 -0.50 -2.19
N ALA A 332 11.22 0.71 -2.43
CA ALA A 332 10.47 1.04 -3.64
C ALA A 332 11.25 0.65 -4.91
N ARG A 333 12.56 0.94 -4.95
CA ARG A 333 13.45 0.52 -6.03
C ARG A 333 13.55 -0.99 -6.19
N ALA A 334 13.69 -1.75 -5.10
CA ALA A 334 13.78 -3.21 -5.17
C ALA A 334 12.45 -3.89 -5.47
N THR A 335 11.33 -3.34 -5.03
CA THR A 335 10.01 -3.84 -5.41
C THR A 335 9.78 -3.63 -6.90
N ASN A 336 10.17 -2.46 -7.44
CA ASN A 336 10.13 -2.24 -8.89
C ASN A 336 11.02 -3.24 -9.66
N THR A 337 12.22 -3.55 -9.13
CA THR A 337 13.08 -4.60 -9.69
C THR A 337 12.45 -6.00 -9.61
N ALA A 338 11.80 -6.35 -8.50
CA ALA A 338 11.11 -7.63 -8.37
C ALA A 338 9.93 -7.74 -9.35
N THR A 339 9.15 -6.66 -9.52
CA THR A 339 8.08 -6.57 -10.52
C THR A 339 8.62 -6.70 -11.94
N GLU A 340 9.79 -6.14 -12.24
CA GLU A 340 10.47 -6.28 -13.54
C GLU A 340 10.92 -7.73 -13.80
N ILE A 341 11.46 -8.40 -12.79
CA ILE A 341 11.86 -9.82 -12.86
C ILE A 341 10.63 -10.70 -13.11
N ILE A 342 9.53 -10.49 -12.36
CA ILE A 342 8.28 -11.24 -12.53
C ILE A 342 7.68 -10.97 -13.92
N GLY A 343 7.69 -9.73 -14.38
CA GLY A 343 7.22 -9.35 -15.72
C GLY A 343 8.04 -9.99 -16.85
N THR A 344 9.35 -10.16 -16.64
CA THR A 344 10.25 -10.84 -17.59
C THR A 344 9.95 -12.34 -17.62
N ALA A 345 9.83 -12.98 -16.45
CA ALA A 345 9.46 -14.39 -16.34
C ALA A 345 8.09 -14.70 -16.97
N ALA A 346 7.11 -13.81 -16.80
CA ALA A 346 5.79 -13.95 -17.42
C ALA A 346 5.84 -13.84 -18.96
N LYS A 347 6.67 -12.94 -19.50
CA LYS A 347 6.90 -12.82 -20.95
C LYS A 347 7.58 -14.06 -21.52
N ASP A 348 8.56 -14.61 -20.81
CA ASP A 348 9.27 -15.82 -21.21
C ASP A 348 8.35 -17.04 -21.21
N ALA A 349 7.50 -17.19 -20.19
CA ALA A 349 6.48 -18.23 -20.14
C ALA A 349 5.49 -18.13 -21.32
N ASN A 350 5.01 -16.93 -21.64
CA ASN A 350 4.13 -16.72 -22.80
C ASN A 350 4.81 -17.06 -24.13
N LYS A 351 6.11 -16.76 -24.27
CA LYS A 351 6.88 -17.10 -25.45
C LYS A 351 6.98 -18.63 -25.62
N VAL A 352 7.26 -19.36 -24.54
CA VAL A 352 7.32 -20.82 -24.54
C VAL A 352 5.97 -21.45 -24.91
N VAL A 353 4.87 -20.95 -24.32
CA VAL A 353 3.50 -21.41 -24.63
C VAL A 353 3.15 -21.13 -26.10
N SER A 354 3.51 -19.97 -26.63
CA SER A 354 3.25 -19.61 -28.02
C SER A 354 4.03 -20.49 -29.01
N SER A 355 5.29 -20.82 -28.69
CA SER A 355 6.11 -21.75 -29.47
C SER A 355 5.52 -23.16 -29.44
N ALA A 356 5.14 -23.66 -28.27
CA ALA A 356 4.50 -24.98 -28.13
C ALA A 356 3.19 -25.07 -28.93
N LYS A 357 2.37 -24.01 -28.92
CA LYS A 357 1.13 -23.93 -29.70
C LYS A 357 1.40 -23.94 -31.21
N ARG A 358 2.48 -23.28 -31.66
CA ARG A 358 2.89 -23.28 -33.08
C ARG A 358 3.36 -24.65 -33.54
N THR A 359 4.17 -25.33 -32.74
CA THR A 359 4.62 -26.71 -33.01
C THR A 359 3.46 -27.70 -33.07
N LEU A 360 2.47 -27.56 -32.18
CA LEU A 360 1.27 -28.39 -32.23
C LEU A 360 0.43 -28.16 -33.50
N ILE A 361 0.29 -26.91 -33.96
CA ILE A 361 -0.41 -26.58 -35.21
C ILE A 361 0.34 -27.13 -36.43
N GLU A 362 1.67 -27.04 -36.45
CA GLU A 362 2.51 -27.59 -37.53
C GLU A 362 2.47 -29.13 -37.57
N SER A 363 2.31 -29.79 -36.42
CA SER A 363 2.13 -31.25 -36.35
C SER A 363 0.73 -31.73 -36.76
N ALA A 364 -0.25 -30.83 -36.84
CA ALA A 364 -1.66 -31.13 -37.13
C ALA A 364 -2.08 -30.82 -38.59
N ALA A 365 -1.15 -30.38 -39.45
CA ALA A 365 -1.45 -30.11 -40.86
C ALA A 365 -1.58 -31.42 -41.68
N PRO A 366 -2.67 -31.65 -42.43
CA PRO A 366 -2.86 -32.89 -43.18
C PRO A 366 -1.99 -32.94 -44.44
N MET A 367 -1.22 -34.03 -44.61
CA MET A 367 -0.56 -34.35 -45.88
C MET A 367 -1.60 -34.52 -46.98
N HIS A 368 -1.58 -33.67 -48.01
CA HIS A 368 -2.17 -34.04 -49.29
C HIS A 368 -1.50 -33.39 -50.50
N LYS A 369 -1.29 -34.25 -51.51
CA LYS A 369 -0.98 -34.05 -52.93
C LYS A 369 0.49 -33.91 -53.34
N ALA A 370 1.04 -35.04 -53.78
CA ALA A 370 1.94 -35.07 -54.94
C ALA A 370 1.26 -35.88 -56.05
N THR A 371 0.88 -35.22 -57.14
CA THR A 371 0.50 -35.83 -58.43
C THR A 371 1.54 -35.40 -59.46
N GLY A 372 2.11 -36.42 -60.14
CA GLY A 372 2.99 -36.48 -61.31
C GLY A 372 3.58 -35.21 -61.96
N ASP A 373 4.88 -35.26 -62.27
CA ASP A 373 5.34 -35.58 -63.64
C ASP A 373 6.85 -35.89 -63.74
N GLY A 374 7.21 -36.82 -64.63
CA GLY A 374 8.41 -36.78 -65.50
C GLY A 374 9.83 -37.13 -65.01
N MET A 375 10.34 -38.28 -65.50
CA MET A 375 11.76 -38.69 -65.71
C MET A 375 12.69 -38.88 -64.49
N SER A 376 13.51 -39.93 -64.32
CA SER A 376 13.87 -41.11 -65.12
C SER A 376 14.63 -42.09 -64.20
N ARG A 377 14.48 -43.41 -64.41
CA ARG A 377 15.32 -44.48 -63.84
C ARG A 377 15.85 -45.34 -65.01
N PRO A 378 17.01 -46.01 -64.86
CA PRO A 378 16.97 -47.44 -64.51
C PRO A 378 18.11 -47.83 -63.55
N SER A 379 17.99 -48.87 -62.72
CA SER A 379 18.23 -50.29 -63.06
C SER A 379 18.18 -51.07 -61.72
N TRP A 380 17.68 -52.30 -61.56
CA TRP A 380 17.76 -53.52 -62.37
C TRP A 380 16.53 -54.41 -62.12
N SER A 381 16.12 -55.11 -63.17
CA SER A 381 15.26 -56.29 -63.14
C SER A 381 16.06 -57.53 -62.72
N ILE A 382 15.39 -58.51 -62.11
CA ILE A 382 15.25 -59.88 -62.62
C ILE A 382 14.14 -60.58 -61.83
N VAL A 383 13.27 -61.22 -62.60
CA VAL A 383 12.14 -62.07 -62.23
C VAL A 383 12.65 -63.47 -61.90
N SER A 384 12.19 -64.01 -60.77
CA SER A 384 11.43 -65.27 -60.68
C SER A 384 10.95 -65.47 -59.25
#